data_AF-A0A7S1H9I8-F1
#
_entry.id   AF-A0A7S1H9I8-F1
#
_cell.length_a   1.000
_cell.length_b   1.000
_cell.length_c   1.000
_cell.angle_alpha   90.00
_cell.angle_beta   90.00
_cell.angle_gamma   90.00
#
_symmetry.space_group_name_H-M   'P 1'
#
loop_
_entity.id
_entity.type
_entity.pdbx_description
1 polymer ?
#
loop_
_entity_poly.entity_id
_entity_poly.type
_entity_poly.pdbx_seq_one_letter_code
_entity_poly.pdbx_strand_id
1 'polypeptide(L)'
;AASPTSKSTGAGEGLFLFLAECIRDTIVWMGDEPSPKDPHRLGFTFSFPCEQTAVNKGSLVWWTKGFTCPGVEGEEVVALLQRALGRPEVGVSVVVEALVNDTVGTLVAAKRSDPACVMGIIFGTGTNACYVERVSQIP
;
A
#
# COMPACT_ATOMS: atom_id res chain seq x y z
N ALA A 1 -2.92 -23.16 -8.83
CA ALA A 1 -3.12 -21.74 -8.51
C ALA A 1 -4.23 -21.64 -7.46
N ALA A 2 -3.96 -21.05 -6.30
CA ALA A 2 -4.98 -20.90 -5.26
C ALA A 2 -6.01 -19.81 -5.66
N SER A 3 -7.29 -20.04 -5.36
CA SER A 3 -8.37 -19.12 -5.76
C SER A 3 -8.26 -17.77 -5.04
N PRO A 4 -8.85 -16.68 -5.57
CA PRO A 4 -8.82 -15.34 -4.95
C PRO A 4 -9.30 -15.34 -3.49
N THR A 5 -10.24 -16.22 -3.15
CA THR A 5 -10.83 -16.36 -1.81
C THR A 5 -9.85 -16.92 -0.77
N SER A 6 -8.81 -17.65 -1.18
CA SER A 6 -7.83 -18.23 -0.25
C SER A 6 -6.79 -17.22 0.23
N LYS A 7 -6.70 -16.04 -0.41
CA LYS A 7 -5.62 -15.07 -0.15
C LYS A 7 -6.01 -13.99 0.85
N SER A 8 -7.30 -13.65 0.97
CA SER A 8 -7.79 -12.68 1.97
C SER A 8 -7.92 -13.27 3.37
N THR A 9 -7.82 -14.60 3.51
CA THR A 9 -7.91 -15.32 4.80
C THR A 9 -6.69 -16.21 5.09
N GLY A 10 -5.71 -16.23 4.17
CA GLY A 10 -4.46 -16.97 4.31
C GLY A 10 -3.41 -16.22 5.13
N ALA A 11 -2.27 -16.87 5.39
CA ALA A 11 -1.16 -16.26 6.13
C ALA A 11 -0.67 -14.94 5.49
N GLY A 12 -0.34 -13.95 6.33
CA GLY A 12 0.16 -12.65 5.90
C GLY A 12 1.36 -12.74 4.96
N GLU A 13 2.34 -13.60 5.26
CA GLU A 13 3.49 -13.82 4.38
C GLU A 13 3.07 -14.18 2.94
N GLY A 14 2.06 -15.05 2.79
CA GLY A 14 1.53 -15.44 1.48
C GLY A 14 0.85 -14.29 0.74
N LEU A 15 0.16 -13.39 1.46
CA LEU A 15 -0.43 -12.19 0.88
C LEU A 15 0.65 -11.25 0.33
N PHE A 16 1.66 -10.92 1.13
CA PHE A 16 2.71 -9.98 0.71
C PHE A 16 3.64 -10.55 -0.35
N LEU A 17 3.92 -11.86 -0.32
CA LEU A 17 4.64 -12.53 -1.40
C LEU A 17 3.85 -12.46 -2.72
N PHE A 18 2.55 -12.74 -2.68
CA PHE A 18 1.71 -12.60 -3.87
C PHE A 18 1.70 -11.17 -4.42
N LEU A 19 1.62 -10.14 -3.56
CA LEU A 19 1.72 -8.76 -3.99
C LEU A 19 3.06 -8.46 -4.68
N ALA A 20 4.17 -8.95 -4.12
CA ALA A 20 5.50 -8.79 -4.69
C ALA A 20 5.64 -9.48 -6.06
N GLU A 21 5.08 -10.69 -6.21
CA GLU A 21 5.02 -11.40 -7.50
C GLU A 21 4.22 -10.62 -8.55
N CYS A 22 3.07 -10.05 -8.18
CA CYS A 22 2.29 -9.21 -9.10
C CYS A 22 3.05 -7.96 -9.54
N ILE A 23 3.81 -7.32 -8.63
CA ILE A 23 4.66 -6.17 -8.96
C ILE A 23 5.75 -6.59 -9.95
N ARG A 24 6.43 -7.71 -9.70
CA ARG A 24 7.42 -8.28 -10.63
C ARG A 24 6.80 -8.50 -12.01
N ASP A 25 5.67 -9.20 -12.07
CA ASP A 25 5.02 -9.55 -13.33
C ASP A 25 4.62 -8.29 -14.12
N THR A 26 4.24 -7.22 -13.41
CA THR A 26 3.94 -5.91 -14.02
C THR A 26 5.18 -5.25 -14.60
N ILE A 27 6.30 -5.23 -13.87
CA ILE A 27 7.58 -4.67 -14.34
C ILE A 27 8.08 -5.41 -15.59
N VAL A 28 8.06 -6.74 -15.54
CA VAL A 28 8.45 -7.59 -16.68
C VAL A 28 7.56 -7.33 -17.88
N TRP A 29 6.24 -7.17 -17.68
CA TRP A 29 5.31 -6.87 -18.75
C TRP A 29 5.54 -5.50 -19.40
N MET A 30 5.97 -4.49 -18.63
CA MET A 30 6.34 -3.17 -19.16
C MET A 30 7.67 -3.19 -19.92
N GLY A 31 8.50 -4.22 -19.72
CA GLY A 31 9.85 -4.30 -20.29
C GLY A 31 10.86 -3.43 -19.54
N ASP A 32 10.55 -3.03 -18.30
CA ASP A 32 11.44 -2.25 -17.47
C ASP A 32 12.42 -3.15 -16.71
N GLU A 33 13.65 -2.68 -16.51
CA GLU A 33 14.71 -3.40 -15.81
C GLU A 33 15.30 -2.54 -14.67
N PRO A 34 14.57 -2.36 -13.55
CA PRO A 34 15.08 -1.59 -12.43
C PRO A 34 16.29 -2.29 -11.81
N SER A 35 17.28 -1.49 -11.38
CA SER A 35 18.53 -2.00 -10.82
C SER A 35 18.73 -1.52 -9.38
N PRO A 36 19.60 -2.16 -8.59
CA PRO A 36 19.92 -1.67 -7.24
C PRO A 36 20.42 -0.22 -7.18
N LYS A 37 20.99 0.30 -8.28
CA LYS A 37 21.44 1.71 -8.39
C LYS A 37 20.33 2.66 -8.78
N ASP A 38 19.29 2.16 -9.44
CA ASP A 38 18.13 2.92 -9.90
C ASP A 38 16.87 2.06 -9.74
N PRO A 39 16.39 1.91 -8.48
CA PRO A 39 15.21 1.09 -8.20
C PRO A 39 13.95 1.88 -8.55
N HIS A 40 12.87 1.16 -8.85
CA HIS A 40 11.56 1.79 -8.93
C HIS A 40 11.06 2.19 -7.54
N ARG A 41 10.47 3.39 -7.44
CA ARG A 41 9.88 3.92 -6.21
C ARG A 41 8.38 3.64 -6.22
N LEU A 42 7.90 2.90 -5.23
CA LEU A 42 6.52 2.47 -5.13
C LEU A 42 5.77 3.28 -4.06
N GLY A 43 4.65 3.86 -4.45
CA GLY A 43 3.60 4.29 -3.52
C GLY A 43 2.68 3.11 -3.23
N PHE A 44 2.54 2.73 -1.96
CA PHE A 44 1.72 1.63 -1.51
C PHE A 44 0.40 2.14 -0.93
N THR A 45 -0.66 2.09 -1.75
CA THR A 45 -2.01 2.36 -1.28
C THR A 45 -2.55 1.14 -0.52
N PHE A 46 -2.65 1.24 0.80
CA PHE A 46 -3.11 0.17 1.67
C PHE A 46 -4.38 0.61 2.41
N SER A 47 -5.54 0.28 1.83
CA SER A 47 -6.85 0.77 2.28
C SER A 47 -7.41 0.02 3.50
N PHE A 48 -6.61 -0.06 4.56
CA PHE A 48 -6.98 -0.59 5.87
C PHE A 48 -6.56 0.39 6.97
N PRO A 49 -7.21 0.34 8.15
CA PRO A 49 -6.80 1.16 9.28
C PRO A 49 -5.34 0.91 9.63
N CYS A 50 -4.51 1.96 9.56
CA CYS A 50 -3.10 1.90 9.93
C CYS A 50 -2.75 3.02 10.90
N GLU A 51 -1.88 2.72 11.85
CA GLU A 51 -1.20 3.73 12.67
C GLU A 51 0.08 4.14 11.95
N GLN A 52 0.05 5.31 11.30
CA GLN A 52 1.13 5.80 10.45
C GLN A 52 2.04 6.76 11.23
N THR A 53 3.32 6.41 11.34
CA THR A 53 4.33 7.20 12.09
C THR A 53 5.28 7.97 11.18
N ALA A 54 5.33 7.63 9.89
CA ALA A 54 6.04 8.36 8.85
C ALA A 54 5.34 8.14 7.49
N VAL A 55 5.71 8.92 6.47
CA VAL A 55 5.15 8.75 5.12
C VAL A 55 5.30 7.32 4.59
N ASN A 56 6.35 6.61 4.98
CA ASN A 56 6.67 5.24 4.55
C ASN A 56 6.65 4.22 5.69
N LYS A 57 5.92 4.49 6.79
CA LYS A 57 5.82 3.57 7.92
C LYS A 57 4.42 3.56 8.51
N GLY A 58 3.79 2.40 8.56
CA GLY A 58 2.54 2.25 9.29
C GLY A 58 2.25 0.82 9.66
N SER A 59 1.74 0.63 10.88
CA SER A 59 1.31 -0.68 11.36
C SER A 59 -0.17 -0.87 11.12
N LEU A 60 -0.57 -2.05 10.61
CA LEU A 60 -1.99 -2.38 10.49
C LEU A 60 -2.61 -2.46 11.89
N VAL A 61 -3.74 -1.79 12.12
CA VAL A 61 -4.40 -1.85 13.43
C VAL A 61 -5.32 -3.07 13.51
N TRP A 62 -6.23 -3.24 12.54
CA TRP A 62 -7.05 -4.44 12.37
C TRP A 62 -7.53 -4.56 10.92
N TRP A 63 -7.82 -5.78 10.49
CA TRP A 63 -8.40 -6.02 9.17
C TRP A 63 -9.85 -5.58 9.07
N THR A 64 -10.25 -5.15 7.88
CA THR A 64 -11.63 -4.82 7.53
C THR A 64 -12.01 -5.52 6.22
N LYS A 65 -13.22 -5.29 5.70
CA LYS A 65 -13.63 -5.76 4.36
C LYS A 65 -13.55 -7.29 4.19
N GLY A 66 -13.69 -8.05 5.29
CA GLY A 66 -13.64 -9.51 5.28
C GLY A 66 -12.24 -10.12 5.12
N PHE A 67 -11.18 -9.31 5.23
CA PHE A 67 -9.81 -9.82 5.32
C PHE A 67 -9.53 -10.34 6.73
N THR A 68 -8.79 -11.45 6.81
CA THR A 68 -8.27 -12.02 8.05
C THR A 68 -6.95 -12.73 7.75
N CYS A 69 -5.88 -11.97 7.54
CA CYS A 69 -4.56 -12.54 7.28
C CYS A 69 -3.73 -12.59 8.57
N PRO A 70 -3.48 -13.78 9.17
CA PRO A 70 -2.70 -13.89 10.40
C PRO A 70 -1.26 -13.36 10.23
N GLY A 71 -0.74 -12.73 11.27
CA GLY A 71 0.64 -12.21 11.30
C GLY A 71 0.82 -10.85 10.60
N VAL A 72 -0.25 -10.06 10.47
CA VAL A 72 -0.19 -8.70 9.88
C VAL A 72 -0.72 -7.63 10.82
N GLU A 73 -1.75 -7.90 11.62
CA GLU A 73 -2.23 -6.94 12.62
C GLU A 73 -1.13 -6.65 13.65
N GLY A 74 -0.89 -5.37 13.92
CA GLY A 74 0.24 -4.86 14.73
C GLY A 74 1.56 -4.71 13.97
N GLU A 75 1.70 -5.32 12.80
CA GLU A 75 2.95 -5.33 12.03
C GLU A 75 3.04 -4.17 11.03
N GLU A 76 4.27 -3.73 10.77
CA GLU A 76 4.57 -2.64 9.83
C GLU A 76 4.44 -3.12 8.38
N VAL A 77 3.44 -2.62 7.66
CA VAL A 77 3.03 -3.17 6.36
C VAL A 77 3.98 -2.81 5.22
N VAL A 78 4.70 -1.68 5.34
CA VAL A 78 5.74 -1.32 4.36
C VAL A 78 6.91 -2.28 4.47
N ALA A 79 7.37 -2.61 5.67
CA ALA A 79 8.41 -3.60 5.93
C ALA A 79 7.99 -5.00 5.49
N LEU A 80 6.73 -5.39 5.68
CA LEU A 80 6.21 -6.66 5.17
C LEU A 80 6.32 -6.73 3.64
N LEU A 81 5.87 -5.71 2.93
CA LEU A 81 5.97 -5.66 1.46
C LEU A 81 7.44 -5.55 1.00
N GLN A 82 8.25 -4.72 1.64
CA GLN A 82 9.66 -4.54 1.30
C GLN A 82 10.46 -5.83 1.50
N ARG A 83 10.17 -6.60 2.56
CA ARG A 83 10.76 -7.92 2.77
C ARG A 83 10.37 -8.89 1.68
N ALA A 84 9.10 -8.91 1.27
CA ALA A 84 8.63 -9.76 0.18
C ALA A 84 9.30 -9.40 -1.15
N LEU A 85 9.43 -8.11 -1.48
CA LEU A 85 10.13 -7.62 -2.66
C LEU A 85 11.64 -7.96 -2.66
N GLY A 86 12.26 -8.02 -1.48
CA GLY A 86 13.68 -8.38 -1.32
C GLY A 86 13.98 -9.87 -1.44
N ARG A 87 12.96 -10.72 -1.64
CA ARG A 87 13.13 -12.16 -1.79
C ARG A 87 13.81 -12.49 -3.13
N PRO A 88 14.84 -13.35 -3.16
CA PRO A 88 15.55 -13.70 -4.40
C PRO A 88 14.64 -14.19 -5.53
N GLU A 89 13.56 -14.90 -5.20
CA GLU A 89 12.56 -15.42 -6.14
C GLU A 89 11.69 -14.33 -6.81
N VAL A 90 11.63 -13.12 -6.23
CA VAL A 90 10.92 -11.98 -6.83
C VAL A 90 11.83 -11.24 -7.81
N GLY A 91 13.10 -11.04 -7.47
CA GLY A 91 14.13 -10.66 -8.43
C GLY A 91 13.99 -9.28 -9.09
N VAL A 92 13.32 -8.32 -8.43
CA VAL A 92 13.20 -6.93 -8.93
C VAL A 92 13.72 -5.92 -7.92
N SER A 93 14.22 -4.78 -8.41
CA SER A 93 14.68 -3.69 -7.56
C SER A 93 13.57 -2.65 -7.34
N VAL A 94 12.87 -2.74 -6.22
CA VAL A 94 11.76 -1.84 -5.86
C VAL A 94 11.93 -1.39 -4.41
N VAL A 95 11.71 -0.08 -4.19
CA VAL A 95 11.70 0.54 -2.85
C VAL A 95 10.33 1.13 -2.59
N VAL A 96 9.71 0.75 -1.46
CA VAL A 96 8.44 1.30 -1.02
C VAL A 96 8.69 2.61 -0.28
N GLU A 97 8.23 3.73 -0.84
CA GLU A 97 8.55 5.08 -0.35
C GLU A 97 7.39 5.81 0.31
N ALA A 98 6.17 5.33 0.10
CA ALA A 98 4.99 5.93 0.69
C ALA A 98 3.97 4.85 1.01
N LEU A 99 3.36 4.97 2.17
CA LEU A 99 2.13 4.30 2.56
C LEU A 99 1.04 5.36 2.53
N VAL A 100 -0.03 5.09 1.78
CA VAL A 100 -1.17 6.00 1.69
C VAL A 100 -2.49 5.24 1.86
N ASN A 101 -3.47 5.89 2.45
CA ASN A 101 -4.86 5.45 2.37
C ASN A 101 -5.44 5.82 0.99
N ASP A 102 -6.46 5.10 0.52
CA ASP A 102 -7.14 5.39 -0.74
C ASP A 102 -7.66 6.82 -0.84
N THR A 103 -8.34 7.33 0.18
CA THR A 103 -8.86 8.71 0.18
C THR A 103 -7.75 9.75 0.05
N VAL A 104 -6.59 9.51 0.69
CA VAL A 104 -5.41 10.39 0.61
C VAL A 104 -4.81 10.34 -0.79
N GLY A 105 -4.69 9.14 -1.37
CA GLY A 105 -4.27 8.97 -2.76
C GLY A 105 -5.19 9.70 -3.74
N THR A 106 -6.51 9.59 -3.54
CA THR A 106 -7.52 10.31 -4.32
C THR A 106 -7.34 11.83 -4.21
N LEU A 107 -7.15 12.36 -3.01
CA LEU A 107 -6.92 13.79 -2.78
C LEU A 107 -5.63 14.26 -3.46
N VAL A 108 -4.51 13.58 -3.27
CA VAL A 108 -3.22 13.98 -3.85
C VAL A 108 -3.26 13.92 -5.38
N ALA A 109 -3.89 12.89 -5.96
CA ALA A 109 -4.05 12.78 -7.40
C ALA A 109 -4.93 13.90 -7.97
N ALA A 110 -6.07 14.21 -7.33
CA ALA A 110 -6.94 15.30 -7.75
C ALA A 110 -6.24 16.66 -7.62
N LYS A 111 -5.51 16.88 -6.52
CA LYS A 111 -4.81 18.13 -6.24
C LYS A 111 -3.69 18.44 -7.23
N ARG A 112 -3.12 17.42 -7.88
CA ARG A 112 -2.15 17.59 -8.99
C ARG A 112 -2.77 18.36 -10.16
N SER A 113 -4.03 18.10 -10.48
CA SER A 113 -4.75 18.73 -11.60
C SER A 113 -5.51 19.99 -11.16
N ASP A 114 -6.04 19.99 -9.94
CA ASP A 114 -6.76 21.12 -9.35
C ASP A 114 -6.15 21.49 -7.99
N PRO A 115 -5.28 22.51 -7.92
CA PRO A 115 -4.67 22.95 -6.67
C PRO A 115 -5.67 23.35 -5.58
N ALA A 116 -6.91 23.71 -5.94
CA ALA A 116 -7.97 24.06 -5.00
C ALA A 116 -8.65 22.84 -4.34
N CYS A 117 -8.37 21.63 -4.81
CA CYS A 117 -8.86 20.41 -4.17
C CYS A 117 -8.29 20.26 -2.75
N VAL A 118 -9.17 20.17 -1.75
CA VAL A 118 -8.82 20.09 -0.32
C VAL A 118 -9.37 18.85 0.38
N MET A 119 -10.22 18.08 -0.28
CA MET A 119 -10.89 16.91 0.29
C MET A 119 -10.96 15.77 -0.70
N GLY A 120 -10.66 14.56 -0.26
CA GLY A 120 -10.86 13.32 -1.00
C GLY A 120 -11.91 12.47 -0.32
N ILE A 121 -12.89 11.97 -1.07
CA ILE A 121 -13.99 11.15 -0.54
C ILE A 121 -14.13 9.90 -1.40
N ILE A 122 -14.27 8.75 -0.75
CA ILE A 122 -14.61 7.48 -1.38
C ILE A 122 -16.02 7.08 -0.96
N PHE A 123 -16.89 6.85 -1.94
CA PHE A 123 -18.20 6.23 -1.77
C PHE A 123 -18.20 4.89 -2.50
N GLY A 124 -18.04 3.79 -1.77
CA GLY A 124 -17.96 2.44 -2.34
C GLY A 124 -18.36 1.36 -1.34
N THR A 125 -17.63 0.23 -1.32
CA THR A 125 -17.85 -0.86 -0.34
C THR A 125 -17.84 -0.36 1.11
N GLY A 126 -17.11 0.73 1.36
CA GLY A 126 -17.28 1.57 2.54
C GLY A 126 -17.24 3.05 2.14
N THR A 127 -17.50 3.92 3.10
CA THR A 127 -17.37 5.37 2.94
C THR A 127 -16.20 5.86 3.78
N ASN A 128 -15.31 6.65 3.19
CA ASN A 128 -14.19 7.27 3.88
C ASN A 128 -13.91 8.67 3.30
N ALA A 129 -13.31 9.56 4.10
CA ALA A 129 -12.92 10.89 3.65
C ALA A 129 -11.62 11.35 4.31
N CYS A 130 -10.85 12.16 3.59
CA CYS A 130 -9.69 12.88 4.10
C CYS A 130 -9.74 14.34 3.64
N TYR A 131 -9.02 15.22 4.32
CA TYR A 131 -8.90 16.62 3.93
C TYR A 131 -7.53 17.19 4.34
N VAL A 132 -7.18 18.34 3.76
CA VAL A 132 -5.99 19.10 4.15
C VAL A 132 -6.32 19.96 5.37
N GLU A 133 -5.59 19.76 6.47
CA GLU A 133 -5.69 20.57 7.69
C GLU A 133 -4.36 21.25 8.01
N ARG A 134 -4.41 22.40 8.67
CA ARG A 134 -3.27 23.06 9.29
C ARG A 134 -2.92 22.33 10.58
N VAL A 135 -1.64 21.99 10.76
CA VAL A 135 -1.15 21.27 11.96
C VAL A 135 -1.60 21.92 13.27
N SER A 136 -1.63 23.26 13.34
CA SER A 136 -2.07 24.02 14.52
C SER A 136 -3.56 23.93 14.84
N GLN A 137 -4.36 23.25 14.01
CA GLN A 137 -5.81 23.09 14.17
C GLN A 137 -6.20 21.63 14.39
N ILE A 138 -5.23 20.71 14.43
CA ILE A 138 -5.47 19.32 14.79
C ILE A 138 -5.74 19.27 16.31
N PRO A 139 -6.91 18.76 16.76
CA PRO A 139 -7.30 18.71 18.18
C PRO A 139 -6.38 17.87 19.07
#